data_AF-A0A1V5V4Y3-F1
#
_entry.id   AF-A0A1V5V4Y3-F1
#
_cell.length_a   1.000
_cell.length_b   1.000
_cell.length_c   1.000
_cell.angle_alpha   90.00
_cell.angle_beta   90.00
_cell.angle_gamma   90.00
#
_symmetry.space_group_name_H-M   'P 1'
#
loop_
_entity.id
_entity.type
_entity.pdbx_description
1 polymer ?
#
loop_
_entity_poly.entity_id
_entity_poly.type
_entity_poly.pdbx_seq_one_letter_code
_entity_poly.pdbx_strand_id
1 'polypeptide(L)' 'MIPFNKPYLTGNETKYIEEAVRSGKISGNGIFTKRCQDYFEQRYGFKKCLFGKD' A
#
# COMPACT_ATOMS: atom_id res chain seq x y z
N MET A 1 -9.98 8.07 -29.46
CA MET A 1 -10.47 6.91 -28.68
C MET A 1 -10.26 7.25 -27.20
N ILE A 2 -11.32 7.22 -26.38
CA ILE A 2 -11.23 7.48 -24.93
C ILE A 2 -11.00 6.14 -24.22
N PRO A 3 -9.95 6.00 -23.38
CA PRO A 3 -9.71 4.76 -22.66
C PRO A 3 -10.77 4.56 -21.57
N PHE A 4 -11.28 3.32 -21.45
CA PHE A 4 -12.28 2.94 -20.43
C PHE A 4 -11.71 3.03 -19.01
N ASN A 5 -10.45 2.68 -18.82
CA ASN A 5 -9.76 2.76 -17.54
C ASN A 5 -8.31 3.17 -17.77
N LYS A 6 -7.93 4.36 -17.30
CA LYS A 6 -6.53 4.81 -17.23
C LYS A 6 -6.14 4.83 -15.75
N PRO A 7 -5.15 4.03 -15.32
CA PRO A 7 -4.68 4.07 -13.95
C PRO A 7 -4.35 5.50 -13.51
N TYR A 8 -4.87 5.88 -12.35
CA TYR A 8 -4.55 7.16 -11.74
C TYR A 8 -3.28 7.03 -10.91
N LEU A 9 -2.32 7.92 -11.16
CA LEU A 9 -1.06 8.00 -10.43
C LEU A 9 -1.07 9.29 -9.60
N THR A 10 -0.84 9.13 -8.30
CA THR A 10 -0.77 10.22 -7.31
C THR A 10 0.63 10.84 -7.27
N GLY A 11 1.68 10.12 -7.69
CA GLY A 11 3.04 10.61 -7.90
C GLY A 11 4.10 10.09 -6.92
N ASN A 12 3.70 9.45 -5.80
CA ASN A 12 4.63 8.91 -4.80
C ASN A 12 4.88 7.40 -4.95
N GLU A 13 4.27 6.75 -5.94
CA GLU A 13 4.29 5.28 -6.09
C GLU A 13 5.72 4.76 -6.23
N THR A 14 6.50 5.31 -7.17
CA THR A 14 7.90 4.88 -7.40
C THR A 14 8.77 5.08 -6.17
N LYS A 15 8.57 6.19 -5.43
CA LYS A 15 9.30 6.48 -4.20
C LYS A 15 9.02 5.44 -3.12
N TYR A 16 7.76 5.08 -2.90
CA TYR A 16 7.40 4.08 -1.88
C TYR A 16 7.82 2.67 -2.28
N ILE A 17 7.77 2.33 -3.57
CA ILE A 17 8.34 1.08 -4.09
C ILE A 17 9.84 1.03 -3.80
N GLU A 18 10.58 2.10 -4.09
CA GLU A 18 12.01 2.18 -3.80
C GLU A 18 12.33 2.09 -2.30
N GLU A 19 11.56 2.76 -1.43
CA GLU A 19 11.68 2.65 0.03
C GLU A 19 11.48 1.20 0.50
N ALA A 20 10.49 0.49 -0.06
CA ALA A 20 10.24 -0.92 0.27
C ALA A 20 11.42 -1.81 -0.15
N VAL A 21 11.96 -1.61 -1.36
CA VAL A 21 13.14 -2.34 -1.86
C VAL A 21 14.35 -2.09 -0.97
N ARG A 22 14.64 -0.81 -0.66
CA ARG A 22 15.76 -0.43 0.20
C ARG A 22 15.65 -0.96 1.62
N SER A 23 14.43 -1.20 2.11
CA SER A 23 14.20 -1.81 3.43
C SER A 23 14.53 -3.30 3.50
N GLY A 24 14.74 -3.96 2.34
CA GLY A 24 14.96 -5.41 2.25
C GLY A 24 13.72 -6.26 2.50
N LYS A 25 12.56 -5.63 2.79
CA LYS A 25 11.27 -6.31 3.03
C LYS A 25 10.26 -5.93 1.95
N ILE A 26 10.30 -6.67 0.84
CA ILE A 26 9.42 -6.50 -0.32
C ILE A 26 8.20 -7.45 -0.25
N SER A 27 8.29 -8.52 0.55
CA SER A 27 7.20 -9.45 0.81
C SER A 27 6.14 -8.86 1.75
N GLY A 28 5.06 -9.61 2.00
CA GLY A 28 3.98 -9.20 2.90
C GLY A 28 4.45 -8.84 4.32
N ASN A 29 3.58 -8.19 5.09
CA ASN A 29 3.85 -7.75 6.46
C ASN A 29 5.03 -6.76 6.59
N GLY A 30 5.36 -6.02 5.52
CA GLY A 30 6.34 -4.95 5.52
C GLY A 30 5.80 -3.62 6.10
N ILE A 31 6.65 -2.58 6.09
CA ILE A 31 6.32 -1.25 6.65
C ILE A 31 5.07 -0.64 6.00
N PHE A 32 4.93 -0.78 4.68
CA PHE A 32 3.78 -0.25 3.96
C PHE A 32 2.50 -1.06 4.20
N THR A 33 2.61 -2.37 4.38
CA THR A 33 1.48 -3.21 4.81
C THR A 33 0.92 -2.70 6.12
N LYS A 34 1.79 -2.49 7.12
CA LYS A 34 1.42 -1.98 8.43
C LYS A 34 0.81 -0.57 8.36
N ARG A 35 1.47 0.35 7.64
CA ARG A 35 0.95 1.71 7.42
C ARG A 35 -0.46 1.71 6.81
N CYS A 36 -0.70 0.86 5.81
CA CYS A 36 -2.02 0.74 5.21
C CYS A 36 -3.03 0.19 6.22
N GLN A 37 -2.70 -0.89 6.95
CA GLN A 37 -3.59 -1.46 7.97
C GLN A 37 -3.99 -0.39 9.00
N ASP A 38 -3.01 0.31 9.57
CA ASP A 38 -3.22 1.35 10.58
C ASP A 38 -4.07 2.49 10.01
N TYR A 39 -3.82 2.92 8.77
CA TYR A 39 -4.62 3.94 8.10
C TYR A 39 -6.08 3.52 7.97
N PHE A 40 -6.36 2.30 7.51
CA PHE A 40 -7.74 1.85 7.33
C PHE A 40 -8.46 1.62 8.67
N GLU A 41 -7.78 1.05 9.67
CA GLU A 41 -8.30 0.89 11.03
C GLU A 41 -8.68 2.26 11.62
N GLN A 42 -7.81 3.27 11.51
CA GLN A 42 -8.06 4.61 12.03
C GLN A 42 -9.10 5.40 11.23
N ARG A 43 -9.01 5.37 9.90
CA ARG A 43 -9.83 6.21 9.01
C ARG A 43 -11.29 5.75 8.96
N TYR A 44 -11.52 4.45 9.06
CA TYR A 44 -12.83 3.83 8.85
C TYR A 44 -13.35 3.08 10.09
N GLY A 45 -12.58 3.00 11.18
CA GLY A 45 -12.99 2.34 12.41
C GLY A 45 -13.02 0.81 12.30
N PHE A 46 -12.28 0.23 11.36
CA PHE A 46 -12.18 -1.22 11.26
C PHE A 46 -11.42 -1.78 12.45
N LYS A 47 -11.94 -2.89 13.02
CA LYS A 47 -11.31 -3.53 14.18
C LYS A 47 -9.92 -4.10 13.85
N LYS A 48 -9.77 -4.63 12.64
CA LYS A 48 -8.50 -5.17 12.14
C LYS A 48 -8.50 -5.16 10.62
N CYS A 49 -7.43 -4.66 10.02
CA CYS A 49 -7.16 -4.79 8.59
C CYS A 49 -6.06 -5.82 8.37
N LEU A 50 -6.24 -6.68 7.36
CA LEU A 50 -5.31 -7.73 6.97
C LEU A 50 -4.96 -7.57 5.50
N PHE A 51 -3.67 -7.51 5.19
CA PHE A 51 -3.14 -7.37 3.84
C PHE A 51 -1.97 -8.33 3.67
N GLY A 52 -2.05 -9.21 2.67
CA GLY A 52 -1.07 -10.28 2.43
C GLY A 52 -1.57 -11.65 2.89
N LYS A 53 -0.83 -12.69 2.50
CA LYS A 53 -0.94 -14.05 3.06
C LYS A 53 0.20 -14.23 4.04
N ASP A 54 -0.06 -14.95 5.14
CA ASP A 54 0.97 -15.43 6.07
C ASP A 54 2.12 -16.13 5.34
#